data_AF-A0A2V5PBG2-F1
#
_entry.id   AF-A0A2V5PBG2-F1
#
_cell.length_a   1.000
_cell.length_b   1.000
_cell.length_c   1.000
_cell.angle_alpha   90.00
_cell.angle_beta   90.00
_cell.angle_gamma   90.00
#
_symmetry.space_group_name_H-M   'P 1'
#
loop_
_entity.id
_entity.type
_entity.pdbx_description
1 polymer ?
#
loop_
_entity_poly.entity_id
_entity_poly.type
_entity_poly.pdbx_seq_one_letter_code
_entity_poly.pdbx_strand_id
1 'polypeptide(L)' 'SYANFAKILGLQETAVKNLVHRLRERYRALLREEVAETVGGVNEIDDELRYLCAALSAAE' A
#
# COMPACT_ATOMS: atom_id res chain seq x y z
N SER A 1 4.06 1.63 -16.82
CA SER A 1 3.37 2.90 -17.14
C SER A 1 1.87 2.70 -17.02
N TYR A 2 1.12 3.70 -16.52
CA TYR A 2 -0.34 3.63 -16.38
C TYR A 2 -1.03 3.35 -17.73
N ALA A 3 -0.47 3.84 -18.84
CA ALA A 3 -0.92 3.51 -20.20
C ALA A 3 -0.91 2.00 -20.54
N ASN A 4 0.04 1.22 -20.01
CA ASN A 4 0.05 -0.23 -20.23
C ASN A 4 -1.04 -0.92 -19.42
N PHE A 5 -1.24 -0.53 -18.16
CA PHE A 5 -2.33 -1.06 -17.34
C PHE A 5 -3.70 -0.67 -17.89
N ALA A 6 -3.84 0.53 -18.43
CA ALA A 6 -5.04 1.01 -19.12
C ALA A 6 -5.39 0.09 -20.29
N LYS A 7 -4.40 -0.25 -21.13
CA LYS A 7 -4.58 -1.21 -22.23
C LYS A 7 -4.94 -2.62 -21.75
N ILE A 8 -4.24 -3.14 -20.74
CA ILE A 8 -4.47 -4.50 -20.22
C ILE A 8 -5.87 -4.62 -19.60
N LEU A 9 -6.30 -3.59 -18.86
CA LEU A 9 -7.59 -3.59 -18.15
C LEU A 9 -8.75 -3.10 -19.03
N GLY A 10 -8.49 -2.64 -20.26
CA GLY A 10 -9.51 -2.03 -21.12
C GLY A 10 -10.09 -0.73 -20.55
N LEU A 11 -9.32 -0.02 -19.74
CA LEU A 11 -9.76 1.18 -19.02
C LEU A 11 -9.03 2.43 -19.51
N GLN A 12 -9.61 3.59 -19.21
CA GLN A 12 -8.92 4.86 -19.40
C GLN A 12 -7.77 5.01 -18.40
N GLU A 13 -6.68 5.67 -18.81
CA GLU A 13 -5.52 5.89 -17.96
C GLU A 13 -5.86 6.67 -16.67
N THR A 14 -6.80 7.60 -16.77
CA THR A 14 -7.37 8.34 -15.62
C THR A 14 -8.11 7.43 -14.65
N ALA A 15 -8.84 6.42 -15.15
CA ALA A 15 -9.52 5.43 -14.33
C ALA A 15 -8.52 4.50 -13.63
N VAL A 16 -7.44 4.10 -14.30
CA VAL A 16 -6.36 3.31 -13.69
C VAL A 16 -5.72 4.08 -12.54
N LYS A 17 -5.44 5.37 -12.72
CA LYS A 17 -4.90 6.22 -11.65
C LYS A 17 -5.81 6.20 -10.41
N ASN A 18 -7.11 6.37 -10.60
CA ASN A 18 -8.09 6.33 -9.51
C ASN A 18 -8.15 4.96 -8.83
N LEU A 19 -8.12 3.87 -9.60
CA LEU A 19 -8.10 2.51 -9.06
C LEU A 19 -6.85 2.23 -8.25
N VAL A 20 -5.68 2.65 -8.74
CA VAL A 20 -4.40 2.51 -8.02
C VAL A 20 -4.41 3.34 -6.74
N HIS A 21 -4.95 4.57 -6.77
CA HIS A 21 -5.09 5.37 -5.54
C HIS A 21 -5.93 4.64 -4.48
N ARG A 22 -7.13 4.16 -4.86
CA ARG A 22 -8.02 3.42 -3.94
C ARG A 22 -7.38 2.13 -3.44
N LEU A 23 -6.69 1.40 -4.31
CA LEU A 23 -5.98 0.18 -3.94
C LEU A 23 -4.92 0.48 -2.86
N ARG A 24 -4.14 1.56 -3.05
CA ARG A 24 -3.10 1.95 -2.09
C ARG A 24 -3.68 2.43 -0.76
N GLU A 25 -4.80 3.13 -0.77
CA GLU A 25 -5.50 3.52 0.46
C GLU A 25 -5.98 2.29 1.22
N ARG A 26 -6.69 1.39 0.55
CA ARG A 26 -7.19 0.15 1.17
C ARG A 26 -6.07 -0.73 1.68
N TYR A 27 -5.01 -0.88 0.89
CA TYR A 27 -3.83 -1.65 1.29
C TYR A 27 -3.18 -1.08 2.56
N ARG A 28 -3.00 0.25 2.64
CA ARG A 28 -2.44 0.89 3.83
C ARG A 28 -3.33 0.75 5.06
N ALA A 29 -4.65 0.78 4.89
CA ALA A 29 -5.59 0.59 5.98
C ALA A 29 -5.49 -0.82 6.55
N LEU A 30 -5.54 -1.85 5.68
CA LEU A 30 -5.39 -3.24 6.08
C LEU A 30 -4.01 -3.50 6.73
N LEU A 31 -2.94 -2.98 6.13
CA LEU A 31 -1.60 -3.15 6.71
C LEU A 31 -1.48 -2.52 8.10
N ARG A 32 -2.11 -1.36 8.33
CA ARG A 32 -2.16 -0.74 9.65
C ARG A 32 -2.92 -1.57 10.67
N GLU A 33 -4.03 -2.18 10.25
CA GLU A 33 -4.84 -3.05 11.10
C GLU A 33 -4.04 -4.28 11.54
N GLU A 34 -3.42 -4.99 10.61
CA GLU A 34 -2.58 -6.15 10.90
C GLU A 34 -1.40 -5.79 11.82
N VAL A 35 -0.72 -4.66 11.55
CA VAL A 35 0.37 -4.19 12.41
C VAL A 35 -0.14 -3.82 13.80
N ALA A 36 -1.32 -3.19 13.90
CA ALA A 36 -1.94 -2.86 15.19
C ALA A 36 -2.21 -4.08 16.06
N GLU A 37 -2.53 -5.23 15.46
CA GLU A 37 -2.70 -6.49 16.19
C GLU A 37 -1.37 -7.08 16.70
N THR A 38 -0.26 -6.75 16.06
CA THR A 38 1.08 -7.26 16.43
C THR A 38 1.83 -6.39 17.44
N VAL A 39 1.56 -5.09 17.48
CA VAL A 39 2.27 -4.13 18.35
C VAL A 39 1.63 -4.02 19.74
N GLY A 40 2.43 -3.67 20.75
CA GLY A 40 1.98 -3.56 22.13
C GLY A 40 1.10 -2.32 22.38
N GLY A 41 1.16 -1.33 21.51
CA GLY A 41 0.34 -0.12 21.61
C GLY A 41 0.20 0.66 20.31
N VAL A 42 -0.89 1.43 20.20
CA VAL A 42 -1.26 2.20 18.99
C VAL A 42 -0.18 3.20 18.56
N ASN A 43 0.65 3.67 19.49
CA ASN A 43 1.74 4.61 19.22
C ASN A 43 2.92 3.97 18.46
N GLU A 44 3.03 2.63 18.46
CA GLU A 44 4.13 1.90 17.83
C GLU A 44 3.83 1.56 16.36
N ILE A 45 2.57 1.69 15.92
CA ILE A 45 2.13 1.30 14.57
C ILE A 45 2.92 2.01 13.47
N ASP A 46 3.07 3.34 13.56
CA ASP A 46 3.74 4.11 12.51
C ASP A 46 5.26 3.86 12.48
N ASP A 47 5.86 3.49 13.62
CA ASP A 47 7.27 3.13 13.71
C ASP A 47 7.52 1.71 13.18
N GLU A 48 6.66 0.76 13.53
CA GLU A 48 6.70 -0.61 13.01
C GLU A 48 6.47 -0.65 11.49
N LEU A 49 5.53 0.14 10.98
CA LEU A 49 5.33 0.28 9.53
C LEU A 49 6.57 0.80 8.81
N ARG A 50 7.28 1.76 9.43
CA ARG A 50 8.50 2.33 8.87
C ARG A 50 9.62 1.30 8.85
N TYR A 51 9.75 0.53 9.93
CA TYR A 51 10.69 -0.58 10.03
C TYR A 51 10.40 -1.66 8.97
N LEU A 52 9.14 -2.08 8.84
CA LEU A 52 8.70 -3.05 7.84
C LEU A 52 9.03 -2.59 6.42
N CYS A 53 8.74 -1.32 6.09
CA CYS A 53 9.09 -0.76 4.79
C CYS A 53 10.60 -0.78 4.54
N ALA A 54 11.40 -0.39 5.54
CA ALA A 54 12.85 -0.39 5.43
C ALA A 54 13.42 -1.81 5.26
N ALA A 55 12.90 -2.79 6.00
CA ALA A 55 13.31 -4.19 5.88
C ALA A 55 12.97 -4.77 4.50
N LEU A 56 11.76 -4.49 3.98
CA LEU A 56 11.35 -4.94 2.65
C LEU A 56 12.18 -4.31 1.52
N SER A 57 12.57 -3.04 1.66
CA SER A 57 13.45 -2.37 0.68
C SER A 57 14.92 -2.77 0.80
N ALA A 58 15.36 -3.25 1.97
CA ALA A 58 16.72 -3.75 2.18
C ALA A 58 16.89 -5.23 1.79
N ALA A 59 15.79 -5.96 1.64
CA ALA A 59 15.77 -7.36 1.22
C ALA A 59 15.76 -7.53 -0.33
N GLU A 60 15.84 -6.43 -1.08
CA GLU A 60 15.98 -6.37 -2.54
C GLU A 60 17.46 -6.20 -2.94
#